data_AF-A0A8S0SBQ6-F1
#
_entry.id   AF-A0A8S0SBQ6-F1
#
_cell.length_a   1.000
_cell.length_b   1.000
_cell.length_c   1.000
_cell.angle_alpha   90.00
_cell.angle_beta   90.00
_cell.angle_gamma   90.00
#
_symmetry.space_group_name_H-M   'P 1'
#
loop_
_entity.id
_entity.type
_entity.pdbx_description
1 polymer ?
#
loop_
_entity_poly.entity_id
_entity_poly.type
_entity_poly.pdbx_seq_one_letter_code
_entity_poly.pdbx_strand_id
1 'polypeptide(L)'
;MAPELLQSSMQKRASSNLAFAVDIWSLGCTIIEMLNGKPPWSEYEGAAALFKVLKETPPIPETLSADGKDFLRCCLRRNPAERPKASFLLAHQFVKQSHKDDPLSCTHHLMD
;
A
#
# COMPACT_ATOMS: atom_id res chain seq x y z
N MET A 1 -1.66 -5.30 8.49
CA MET A 1 -0.49 -5.91 9.17
C MET A 1 0.41 -6.57 8.13
N ALA A 2 1.73 -6.36 8.20
CA ALA A 2 2.70 -6.99 7.30
C ALA A 2 2.93 -8.48 7.66
N PRO A 3 3.17 -9.37 6.67
CA PRO A 3 3.22 -10.81 6.89
C PRO A 3 4.35 -11.28 7.82
N GLU A 4 5.48 -10.60 7.81
CA GLU A 4 6.64 -10.94 8.63
C GLU A 4 6.39 -10.78 10.14
N LEU A 5 5.48 -9.88 10.55
CA LEU A 5 5.13 -9.65 11.96
C LEU A 5 4.47 -10.88 12.60
N LEU A 6 3.89 -11.74 11.77
CA LEU A 6 3.21 -12.96 12.18
C LEU A 6 4.15 -14.17 12.23
N GLN A 7 5.27 -14.08 11.53
CA GLN A 7 6.30 -15.13 11.47
C GLN A 7 7.35 -14.97 12.57
N SER A 8 7.46 -13.78 13.17
CA SER A 8 8.35 -13.51 14.29
C SER A 8 7.78 -14.02 15.62
N SER A 9 7.96 -15.31 15.91
CA SER A 9 7.81 -15.86 17.26
C SER A 9 9.07 -15.53 18.08
N MET A 10 8.92 -14.67 19.11
CA MET A 10 9.89 -14.43 20.19
C MET A 10 11.36 -14.15 19.78
N GLN A 11 11.80 -12.90 19.99
CA GLN A 11 13.20 -12.41 20.06
C GLN A 11 13.94 -12.03 18.76
N LYS A 12 13.98 -10.72 18.46
CA LYS A 12 15.19 -9.87 18.36
C LYS A 12 14.75 -8.50 17.87
N ARG A 13 15.32 -7.43 18.45
CA ARG A 13 15.06 -6.01 18.10
C ARG A 13 14.76 -5.89 16.60
N ALA A 14 13.56 -5.43 16.24
CA ALA A 14 13.25 -5.09 14.87
C ALA A 14 14.38 -4.19 14.38
N SER A 15 15.11 -4.62 13.35
CA SER A 15 16.06 -3.72 12.72
C SER A 15 15.27 -2.53 12.20
N SER A 16 15.84 -1.33 12.28
CA SER A 16 15.17 -0.12 11.77
C SER A 16 14.70 -0.32 10.32
N ASN A 17 15.51 -1.00 9.50
CA ASN A 17 15.15 -1.38 8.14
C ASN A 17 13.90 -2.28 8.05
N LEU A 18 13.72 -3.24 8.96
CA LEU A 18 12.52 -4.08 9.00
C LEU A 18 11.29 -3.26 9.41
N ALA A 19 11.41 -2.39 10.41
CA ALA A 19 10.33 -1.51 10.82
C ALA A 19 9.88 -0.59 9.67
N PHE A 20 10.85 0.02 8.95
CA PHE A 20 10.53 0.84 7.78
C PHE A 20 9.87 0.02 6.65
N ALA A 21 10.32 -1.21 6.41
CA ALA A 21 9.68 -2.08 5.42
C ALA A 21 8.24 -2.45 5.81
N VAL A 22 7.96 -2.65 7.09
CA VAL A 22 6.60 -2.87 7.63
C VAL A 22 5.73 -1.63 7.37
N ASP A 23 6.24 -0.43 7.62
CA ASP A 23 5.52 0.83 7.36
C ASP A 23 5.13 0.95 5.88
N ILE A 24 6.05 0.61 4.96
CA ILE A 24 5.79 0.61 3.52
C ILE A 24 4.67 -0.36 3.12
N TRP A 25 4.61 -1.55 3.73
CA TRP A 25 3.50 -2.47 3.49
C TRP A 25 2.18 -1.87 3.99
N SER A 26 2.17 -1.30 5.21
CA SER A 26 0.96 -0.68 5.75
C SER A 26 0.47 0.48 4.88
N LEU A 27 1.36 1.28 4.31
CA LEU A 27 1.01 2.33 3.35
C LEU A 27 0.26 1.76 2.14
N GLY A 28 0.76 0.66 1.57
CA GLY A 28 0.07 -0.03 0.46
C GLY A 28 -1.34 -0.49 0.83
N CYS A 29 -1.50 -1.07 2.03
CA CYS A 29 -2.82 -1.44 2.54
C CYS A 29 -3.74 -0.22 2.73
N THR A 30 -3.24 0.87 3.30
CA THR A 30 -4.00 2.11 3.53
C THR A 30 -4.47 2.72 2.22
N ILE A 31 -3.65 2.72 1.17
CA ILE A 31 -4.07 3.22 -0.16
C ILE A 31 -5.23 2.38 -0.71
N ILE A 32 -5.16 1.06 -0.61
CA ILE A 32 -6.26 0.17 -1.02
C ILE A 32 -7.52 0.45 -0.19
N GLU A 33 -7.36 0.65 1.12
CA GLU A 33 -8.45 0.97 2.02
C GLU A 33 -9.13 2.30 1.68
N MET A 34 -8.36 3.34 1.38
CA MET A 34 -8.89 4.64 0.94
C MET A 34 -9.68 4.53 -0.37
N LEU A 35 -9.25 3.67 -1.30
CA LEU A 35 -9.94 3.47 -2.58
C LEU A 35 -11.23 2.66 -2.43
N ASN A 36 -11.25 1.66 -1.55
CA ASN A 36 -12.36 0.72 -1.42
C ASN A 36 -13.31 1.06 -0.26
N GLY A 37 -12.94 2.01 0.60
CA GLY A 37 -13.65 2.35 1.84
C GLY A 37 -13.52 1.30 2.96
N LYS A 38 -12.73 0.25 2.76
CA LYS A 38 -12.56 -0.87 3.69
C LYS A 38 -11.18 -1.51 3.57
N PRO A 39 -10.59 -2.02 4.66
CA PRO A 39 -9.25 -2.60 4.63
C PRO A 39 -9.18 -3.84 3.73
N PRO A 40 -7.99 -4.21 3.22
CA PRO A 40 -7.83 -5.46 2.50
C PRO A 40 -8.31 -6.66 3.33
N TRP A 41 -9.05 -7.57 2.70
CA TRP A 41 -9.60 -8.78 3.34
C TRP A 41 -10.60 -8.50 4.47
N SER A 42 -11.26 -7.35 4.45
CA SER A 42 -12.32 -6.92 5.40
C SER A 42 -13.43 -7.96 5.64
N GLU A 43 -13.63 -8.88 4.71
CA GLU A 43 -14.64 -9.94 4.73
C GLU A 43 -14.23 -11.17 5.55
N TYR A 44 -12.98 -11.24 6.02
CA TYR A 44 -12.46 -12.33 6.82
C TYR A 44 -12.13 -11.85 8.25
N GLU A 45 -12.28 -12.75 9.22
CA GLU A 45 -11.97 -12.48 10.63
C GLU A 45 -11.06 -13.54 11.24
N GLY A 46 -10.44 -13.20 12.36
CA GLY A 46 -9.63 -14.12 13.18
C GLY A 46 -8.57 -14.89 12.37
N ALA A 47 -8.60 -16.22 12.49
CA ALA A 47 -7.63 -17.10 11.82
C ALA A 47 -7.73 -17.05 10.28
N ALA A 48 -8.91 -16.80 9.71
CA ALA A 48 -9.09 -16.72 8.26
C ALA A 48 -8.39 -15.47 7.68
N ALA A 49 -8.58 -14.32 8.32
CA ALA A 49 -7.87 -13.08 7.96
C ALA A 49 -6.35 -13.24 8.11
N LEU A 50 -5.92 -13.89 9.20
CA LEU A 50 -4.51 -14.17 9.43
C LEU A 50 -3.90 -15.05 8.32
N PHE A 51 -4.62 -16.08 7.90
CA PHE A 51 -4.19 -16.95 6.81
C PHE A 51 -4.03 -16.19 5.49
N LYS A 52 -4.95 -15.26 5.19
CA LYS A 52 -4.84 -14.37 4.03
C LYS A 52 -3.56 -13.54 4.09
N VAL A 53 -3.26 -12.88 5.22
CA VAL A 53 -2.01 -12.11 5.38
C VAL A 53 -0.77 -13.01 5.17
N LEU A 54 -0.77 -14.21 5.74
CA LEU A 54 0.35 -15.15 5.68
C LEU A 54 0.59 -15.76 4.29
N LYS A 55 -0.43 -15.83 3.42
CA LYS A 55 -0.36 -16.56 2.16
C LYS A 55 -0.53 -15.70 0.92
N GLU A 56 -1.29 -14.61 1.02
CA GLU A 56 -1.70 -13.80 -0.11
C GLU A 56 -1.20 -12.35 0.01
N THR A 57 -1.12 -11.65 -1.11
CA THR A 57 -0.92 -10.20 -1.14
C THR A 57 -2.28 -9.52 -1.32
N PRO A 58 -2.50 -8.32 -0.74
CA PRO A 58 -3.72 -7.56 -0.97
C PRO A 58 -4.01 -7.42 -2.47
N PRO A 59 -5.25 -7.63 -2.92
CA PRO A 59 -5.61 -7.45 -4.32
C PRO A 59 -5.46 -5.98 -4.71
N ILE A 60 -4.76 -5.73 -5.82
CA ILE A 60 -4.60 -4.37 -6.35
C ILE A 60 -5.88 -4.00 -7.11
N PRO A 61 -6.53 -2.86 -6.78
CA PRO A 61 -7.76 -2.44 -7.45
C PRO A 61 -7.56 -2.22 -8.96
N GLU A 62 -8.44 -2.78 -9.78
CA GLU A 62 -8.36 -2.63 -11.24
C GLU A 62 -8.65 -1.20 -11.71
N THR A 63 -9.40 -0.43 -10.93
CA THR A 63 -9.74 0.97 -11.17
C THR A 63 -8.59 1.94 -10.96
N LEU A 64 -7.49 1.48 -10.34
CA LEU A 64 -6.32 2.32 -10.09
C LEU A 64 -5.53 2.58 -11.38
N SER A 65 -4.94 3.76 -11.51
CA SER A 65 -4.07 4.11 -12.64
C SER A 65 -2.89 3.14 -12.77
N ALA A 66 -2.31 3.03 -13.96
CA ALA A 66 -1.15 2.15 -14.19
C ALA A 66 0.00 2.45 -13.22
N ASP A 67 0.30 3.74 -13.01
CA ASP A 67 1.33 4.19 -12.06
C ASP A 67 0.96 3.87 -10.61
N GLY A 68 -0.32 3.98 -10.24
CA GLY A 68 -0.77 3.59 -8.90
C GLY A 68 -0.68 2.08 -8.67
N LYS A 69 -1.04 1.27 -9.68
CA LYS A 69 -0.85 -0.18 -9.64
C LYS A 69 0.63 -0.53 -9.48
N ASP A 70 1.53 0.14 -10.18
CA ASP A 70 2.97 -0.07 -10.05
C ASP A 70 3.50 0.33 -8.67
N PHE A 71 3.05 1.46 -8.14
CA PHE A 71 3.36 1.89 -6.78
C PHE A 71 2.93 0.85 -5.73
N LEU A 72 1.70 0.33 -5.84
CA LEU A 72 1.20 -0.70 -4.93
C LEU A 72 2.00 -2.01 -5.04
N ARG A 73 2.43 -2.41 -6.24
CA ARG A 73 3.32 -3.58 -6.42
C ARG A 73 4.66 -3.39 -5.71
N CYS A 74 5.17 -2.15 -5.64
CA CYS A 74 6.38 -1.85 -4.87
C CYS A 74 6.13 -1.98 -3.36
N CYS A 75 5.01 -1.43 -2.86
CA CYS A 75 4.68 -1.47 -1.44
C CYS A 75 4.38 -2.90 -0.93
N LEU A 76 3.68 -3.70 -1.72
CA LEU A 76 3.13 -5.00 -1.34
C LEU A 76 4.02 -6.20 -1.71
N ARG A 77 5.33 -5.99 -1.86
CA ARG A 77 6.29 -7.11 -2.00
C ARG A 77 6.31 -7.91 -0.71
N ARG A 78 6.14 -9.23 -0.80
CA ARG A 78 6.09 -10.09 0.39
C ARG A 78 7.40 -10.08 1.17
N ASN A 79 8.53 -10.15 0.47
CA ASN A 79 9.85 -10.05 1.08
C ASN A 79 10.12 -8.61 1.54
N PRO A 80 10.27 -8.32 2.85
CA PRO A 80 10.52 -6.96 3.32
C PRO A 80 11.83 -6.36 2.79
N ALA A 81 12.83 -7.18 2.48
CA ALA A 81 14.11 -6.71 1.91
C ALA A 81 13.98 -6.19 0.47
N GLU A 82 12.92 -6.57 -0.25
CA GLU A 82 12.65 -6.10 -1.60
C GLU A 82 11.81 -4.83 -1.63
N ARG A 83 11.24 -4.41 -0.48
CA ARG A 83 10.45 -3.18 -0.40
C ARG A 83 11.39 -1.97 -0.47
N PRO A 84 11.13 -1.00 -1.37
CA PRO A 84 11.96 0.20 -1.48
C PRO A 84 11.80 1.08 -0.23
N LYS A 85 12.81 1.90 0.07
CA LYS A 85 12.70 2.93 1.12
C LYS A 85 11.67 3.98 0.72
N ALA A 86 11.07 4.64 1.71
CA ALA A 86 10.12 5.73 1.52
C ALA A 86 10.67 6.84 0.58
N SER A 87 11.96 7.15 0.66
CA SER A 87 12.61 8.14 -0.22
C SER A 87 12.53 7.78 -1.71
N PHE A 88 12.56 6.50 -2.07
CA PHE A 88 12.40 6.05 -3.45
C PHE A 88 10.94 6.13 -3.88
N LEU A 89 10.01 5.74 -3.00
CA LEU A 89 8.58 5.81 -3.28
C LEU A 89 8.09 7.25 -3.43
N LEU A 90 8.63 8.19 -2.66
CA LEU A 90 8.34 9.62 -2.79
C LEU A 90 8.71 10.16 -4.20
N ALA A 91 9.70 9.55 -4.85
CA ALA A 91 10.13 9.93 -6.18
C ALA A 91 9.35 9.22 -7.32
N HIS A 92 8.42 8.33 -7.00
CA HIS A 92 7.64 7.53 -7.93
C HIS A 92 6.63 8.37 -8.73
N GLN A 93 6.30 7.98 -9.97
CA GLN A 93 5.38 8.74 -10.82
C GLN A 93 4.00 8.92 -10.20
N PHE A 94 3.45 7.87 -9.58
CA PHE A 94 2.19 7.94 -8.82
C PHE A 94 2.13 9.10 -7.81
N VAL A 95 3.23 9.39 -7.12
CA VAL A 95 3.29 10.47 -6.11
C VAL A 95 3.66 11.81 -6.75
N LYS A 96 4.45 11.81 -7.83
CA LYS A 96 4.84 13.05 -8.53
C LYS A 96 3.73 13.64 -9.40
N GLN A 97 2.85 12.81 -9.95
CA GLN A 97 1.77 13.25 -10.84
C GLN A 97 0.64 13.97 -10.09
N SER A 98 0.49 13.78 -8.77
CA SER A 98 -0.50 14.50 -7.96
C SER A 98 -0.29 16.02 -7.89
N HIS A 99 0.84 16.52 -8.39
CA HIS A 99 1.14 17.95 -8.48
C HIS A 99 0.81 18.58 -9.84
N LYS A 100 0.29 17.83 -10.81
CA LYS A 100 -0.05 18.36 -12.15
C LYS A 100 -1.53 18.65 -12.37
N ASP A 101 -2.39 18.29 -11.42
CA ASP A 101 -3.78 18.74 -11.44
C ASP A 101 -3.85 20.17 -10.87
N ASP A 102 -3.83 21.11 -11.81
CA ASP A 102 -4.10 22.53 -11.62
C ASP A 102 -5.46 22.71 -10.90
N PRO A 103 -5.56 23.46 -9.79
CA PRO A 103 -6.82 23.72 -9.08
C PRO A 103 -7.90 24.45 -9.92
N LEU A 104 -7.65 24.75 -11.19
CA LEU A 104 -8.57 25.46 -12.09
C LEU A 104 -9.35 24.56 -13.07
N SER A 105 -9.19 23.23 -13.07
CA SER A 105 -9.92 22.37 -14.02
C SER A 105 -11.43 22.19 -13.72
N CYS A 106 -11.96 22.70 -12.60
CA CYS A 106 -13.37 22.53 -12.23
C CYS A 106 -14.32 23.67 -12.65
N THR A 107 -13.88 24.74 -13.32
CA THR A 107 -14.77 25.89 -13.60
C THR A 107 -15.41 25.94 -14.99
N HIS A 108 -15.35 24.90 -15.81
CA HIS A 108 -15.86 24.96 -17.20
C HIS A 108 -17.10 24.11 -17.51
N HIS A 109 -17.94 23.79 -16.51
CA HIS A 109 -19.19 23.06 -16.75
C HIS A 109 -20.41 23.54 -15.94
N LEU A 110 -20.41 24.79 -15.47
CA LEU A 110 -21.53 25.39 -14.74
C LEU A 110 -21.94 26.78 -15.29
N MET A 111 -21.75 27.00 -16.58
CA MET A 111 -22.37 28.10 -17.33
C MET A 111 -22.58 27.61 -18.77
N ASP A 112 -23.66 26.84 -18.96
CA ASP A 112 -24.51 26.79 -20.16
C ASP A 112 -25.84 26.12 -19.78
#